data_AF-A0A3P8RKA4-F1
#
_entry.id   AF-A0A3P8RKA4-F1
#
_cell.length_a   1.000
_cell.length_b   1.000
_cell.length_c   1.000
_cell.angle_alpha   90.00
_cell.angle_beta   90.00
_cell.angle_gamma   90.00
#
_symmetry.space_group_name_H-M   'P 1'
#
loop_
_entity.id
_entity.type
_entity.pdbx_description
1 polymer ?
#
loop_
_entity_poly.entity_id
_entity_poly.type
_entity_poly.pdbx_seq_one_letter_code
_entity_poly.pdbx_strand_id
1 'polypeptide(L)'
;LSSVDPSVELLLAPSEDSGPQTLLCSGWGFNPQIKWVSESRQRSPSTHDISMSADGRVAVTSQLHIPQAEWTSGKVFTCEVSDRSLNKKVQKEINFYSWRLCSGTNTTAASKQGTGDCYLSPGRLSS
;
A
#
# COMPACT_ATOMS: atom_id res chain seq x y z
N LEU A 1 -12.62 -25.74 3.67
CA LEU A 1 -12.73 -24.32 4.04
C LEU A 1 -11.43 -23.63 3.61
N SER A 2 -11.41 -22.99 2.43
CA SER A 2 -10.24 -22.27 1.95
C SER A 2 -9.98 -21.07 2.84
N SER A 3 -8.94 -21.12 3.68
CA SER A 3 -8.48 -19.97 4.44
C SER A 3 -7.99 -18.92 3.46
N VAL A 4 -8.79 -17.89 3.20
CA VAL A 4 -8.40 -16.76 2.37
C VAL A 4 -7.63 -15.82 3.28
N ASP A 5 -6.33 -15.66 3.05
CA ASP A 5 -5.50 -14.70 3.77
C ASP A 5 -6.02 -13.27 3.54
N PRO A 6 -5.89 -12.36 4.53
CA PRO A 6 -6.13 -10.96 4.28
C PRO A 6 -5.16 -10.49 3.20
N SER A 7 -5.69 -9.76 2.22
CA SER A 7 -4.89 -9.22 1.12
C SER A 7 -4.54 -7.77 1.40
N VAL A 8 -3.36 -7.32 0.96
CA VAL A 8 -2.90 -5.94 1.09
C VAL A 8 -2.38 -5.40 -0.24
N GLU A 9 -2.80 -4.20 -0.58
CA GLU A 9 -2.30 -3.41 -1.71
C GLU A 9 -1.76 -2.07 -1.18
N LEU A 10 -0.60 -1.66 -1.67
CA LEU A 10 0.08 -0.43 -1.25
C LEU A 10 0.56 0.31 -2.51
N LEU A 11 0.12 1.56 -2.68
CA LEU A 11 0.34 2.37 -3.87
C LEU A 11 0.72 3.80 -3.50
N LEU A 12 1.41 4.50 -4.42
CA LEU A 12 1.48 5.96 -4.43
C LEU A 12 0.25 6.52 -5.15
N ALA A 13 -0.39 7.54 -4.56
CA ALA A 13 -1.30 8.38 -5.32
C ALA A 13 -0.51 9.20 -6.36
N PRO A 14 -1.10 9.55 -7.51
CA PRO A 14 -0.45 10.42 -8.49
C PRO A 14 -0.03 11.75 -7.87
N SER A 15 1.26 12.08 -7.97
CA SER A 15 1.83 13.35 -7.52
C SER A 15 3.08 13.65 -8.34
N GLU A 16 3.51 14.90 -8.35
CA GLU A 16 4.81 15.29 -8.91
C GLU A 16 5.93 14.53 -8.19
N ASP A 17 6.92 14.02 -8.92
CA ASP A 17 8.06 13.24 -8.41
C ASP A 17 8.84 13.97 -7.29
N SER A 18 8.71 15.30 -7.25
CA SER A 18 9.31 16.21 -6.28
C SER A 18 8.31 16.88 -5.35
N GLY A 19 7.11 16.32 -5.18
CA GLY A 19 6.06 16.85 -4.29
C GLY A 19 5.96 16.10 -2.95
N PRO A 20 5.11 16.58 -2.04
CA PRO A 20 4.56 15.74 -0.97
C PRO A 20 3.89 14.50 -1.56
N GLN A 21 4.02 13.37 -0.86
CA GLN A 21 3.49 12.10 -1.33
C GLN A 21 2.29 11.67 -0.52
N THR A 22 1.30 11.10 -1.18
CA THR A 22 0.22 10.36 -0.53
C THR A 22 0.39 8.87 -0.85
N LEU A 23 0.44 8.04 0.19
CA LEU A 23 0.36 6.59 0.07
C LEU A 23 -1.08 6.12 0.29
N LEU A 24 -1.51 5.16 -0.51
CA LEU A 24 -2.79 4.47 -0.39
C LEU A 24 -2.52 3.02 -0.01
N CYS A 25 -3.10 2.58 1.10
CA CYS A 25 -3.08 1.18 1.48
C CYS A 25 -4.50 0.63 1.54
N SER A 26 -4.75 -0.48 0.85
CA SER A 26 -6.02 -1.17 0.86
C SER A 26 -5.86 -2.58 1.42
N GLY A 27 -6.82 -3.00 2.24
CA GLY A 27 -6.85 -4.31 2.88
C GLY A 27 -8.22 -4.96 2.73
N TRP A 28 -8.26 -6.28 2.53
CA TRP A 28 -9.50 -7.05 2.39
C TRP A 28 -9.54 -8.21 3.38
N GLY A 29 -10.70 -8.42 4.01
CA GLY A 29 -10.87 -9.45 5.03
C GLY A 29 -12.32 -9.56 5.52
N PHE A 30 -12.51 -10.10 6.73
CA PHE A 30 -13.77 -10.11 7.46
C PHE A 30 -13.80 -9.07 8.58
N ASN A 31 -12.65 -8.77 9.20
CA ASN A 31 -12.49 -7.67 10.15
C ASN A 31 -11.09 -7.05 10.02
N PRO A 32 -10.78 -6.46 8.85
CA PRO A 32 -9.47 -5.90 8.57
C PRO A 32 -9.28 -4.54 9.27
N GLN A 33 -8.04 -4.26 9.67
CA GLN A 33 -7.59 -3.04 10.32
C GLN A 33 -6.24 -2.64 9.75
N ILE A 34 -6.09 -1.38 9.34
CA ILE A 34 -4.84 -0.84 8.82
C ILE A 34 -4.04 -0.13 9.91
N LYS A 35 -2.74 -0.37 9.93
CA LYS A 35 -1.76 0.38 10.73
C LYS A 35 -0.59 0.79 9.86
N TRP A 36 -0.16 2.05 10.01
CA TRP A 36 1.05 2.56 9.39
C TRP A 36 2.21 2.61 10.37
N VAL A 37 3.39 2.21 9.90
CA VAL A 37 4.64 2.25 10.67
C VAL A 37 5.74 2.86 9.80
N SER A 38 6.50 3.81 10.35
CA SER A 38 7.76 4.27 9.76
C SER A 38 8.80 4.47 10.85
N GLU A 39 10.06 4.07 10.60
CA GLU A 39 11.16 4.13 11.59
C GLU A 39 10.80 3.49 12.94
N SER A 40 10.08 2.36 12.92
CA SER A 40 9.55 1.68 14.11
C SER A 40 8.55 2.49 14.95
N ARG A 41 8.03 3.61 14.43
CA ARG A 41 6.99 4.42 15.07
C ARG A 41 5.69 4.32 14.32
N GLN A 42 4.59 4.23 15.06
CA GLN A 42 3.26 4.23 14.46
C GLN A 42 2.95 5.62 13.89
N ARG A 43 2.36 5.65 12.68
CA ARG A 43 1.94 6.88 12.02
C ARG A 43 0.43 7.02 12.07
N SER A 44 -0.01 8.23 12.35
CA SER A 44 -1.41 8.60 12.25
C SER A 44 -1.79 8.73 10.79
N PRO A 45 -2.84 8.04 10.33
CA PRO A 45 -3.25 8.11 8.93
C PRO A 45 -4.08 9.37 8.74
N SER A 46 -4.12 9.88 7.53
CA SER A 46 -4.81 11.12 7.22
C SER A 46 -6.30 10.90 6.98
N THR A 47 -6.67 9.74 6.42
CA THR A 47 -8.06 9.37 6.13
C THR A 47 -8.20 7.86 6.12
N HIS A 48 -9.39 7.36 6.46
CA HIS A 48 -9.75 5.95 6.33
C HIS A 48 -11.14 5.84 5.73
N ASP A 49 -11.28 4.93 4.79
CA ASP A 49 -12.54 4.53 4.19
C ASP A 49 -12.78 3.05 4.46
N ILE A 50 -14.03 2.70 4.75
CA ILE A 50 -14.47 1.32 5.00
C ILE A 50 -15.63 1.04 4.07
N SER A 51 -15.55 -0.05 3.33
CA SER A 51 -16.65 -0.56 2.50
C SER A 51 -16.84 -2.05 2.75
N MET A 52 -18.04 -2.54 2.48
CA MET A 52 -18.39 -3.96 2.61
C MET A 52 -18.94 -4.44 1.27
N SER A 53 -18.39 -5.55 0.77
CA SER A 53 -18.88 -6.21 -0.43
C SER A 53 -20.06 -7.12 -0.12
N ALA A 54 -20.86 -7.44 -1.15
CA ALA A 54 -22.07 -8.25 -1.02
C ALA A 54 -21.83 -9.68 -0.49
N ASP A 55 -20.59 -10.18 -0.59
CA ASP A 55 -20.17 -11.47 -0.03
C ASP A 55 -19.82 -11.40 1.47
N GLY A 56 -20.02 -10.25 2.12
CA GLY A 56 -19.75 -10.02 3.53
C GLY A 56 -18.28 -9.77 3.85
N ARG A 57 -17.40 -9.64 2.84
CA ARG A 57 -16.03 -9.17 3.05
C ARG A 57 -16.00 -7.67 3.25
N VAL A 58 -15.09 -7.24 4.10
CA VAL A 58 -14.81 -5.83 4.38
C VAL A 58 -13.56 -5.45 3.64
N ALA A 59 -13.61 -4.31 2.96
CA ALA A 59 -12.47 -3.63 2.39
C ALA A 59 -12.21 -2.35 3.18
N VAL A 60 -10.96 -2.14 3.57
CA VAL A 60 -10.50 -0.92 4.25
C VAL A 60 -9.45 -0.26 3.39
N THR A 61 -9.52 1.06 3.26
CA THR A 61 -8.48 1.85 2.58
C THR A 61 -8.03 2.96 3.52
N SER A 62 -6.73 3.18 3.60
CA SER A 62 -6.11 4.20 4.44
C SER A 62 -5.14 5.03 3.63
N GLN A 63 -5.17 6.34 3.86
CA GLN A 63 -4.26 7.28 3.20
C GLN A 63 -3.25 7.82 4.20
N LEU A 64 -1.98 7.91 3.80
CA LEU A 64 -0.91 8.52 4.58
C LEU A 64 -0.26 9.65 3.78
N HIS A 65 -0.41 10.89 4.24
CA HIS A 65 0.31 12.04 3.70
C HIS A 65 1.72 12.12 4.29
N ILE A 66 2.72 12.25 3.41
CA ILE A 66 4.14 12.29 3.75
C ILE A 66 4.75 13.56 3.17
N PRO A 67 5.35 14.43 3.98
CA PRO A 67 6.06 15.60 3.48
C PRO A 67 7.20 15.19 2.54
N GLN A 68 7.45 15.99 1.49
CA GLN A 68 8.49 15.70 0.50
C GLN A 68 9.85 15.40 1.14
N ALA A 69 10.29 16.21 2.10
CA ALA A 69 11.58 16.02 2.78
C ALA A 69 11.68 14.67 3.51
N GLU A 70 10.56 14.17 4.05
CA GLU A 70 10.51 12.87 4.68
C GLU A 70 10.51 11.76 3.63
N TRP A 71 9.75 11.93 2.55
CA TRP A 71 9.69 10.99 1.44
C TRP A 71 11.08 10.80 0.81
N THR A 72 11.69 11.88 0.33
CA THR A 72 12.98 11.86 -0.38
C THR A 72 14.17 11.43 0.49
N SER A 73 14.00 11.39 1.82
CA SER A 73 15.03 10.87 2.74
C SER A 73 15.24 9.36 2.65
N GLY A 74 14.39 8.63 1.91
CA GLY A 74 14.53 7.18 1.74
C GLY A 74 13.96 6.35 2.88
N LYS A 75 13.19 6.97 3.79
CA LYS A 75 12.50 6.24 4.86
C LYS A 75 11.57 5.18 4.31
N VAL A 76 11.50 4.07 5.04
CA VAL A 76 10.59 2.97 4.75
C VAL A 76 9.26 3.23 5.47
N PHE A 77 8.18 3.15 4.70
CA PHE A 77 6.81 3.23 5.17
C PHE A 77 6.15 1.87 5.00
N THR A 78 5.70 1.29 6.10
CA THR A 78 5.05 -0.01 6.15
C THR A 78 3.56 0.19 6.38
N CYS A 79 2.75 -0.42 5.52
CA CYS A 79 1.34 -0.65 5.79
C CYS A 79 1.14 -2.08 6.29
N GLU A 80 0.59 -2.23 7.49
CA GLU A 80 0.17 -3.51 8.06
C GLU A 80 -1.36 -3.61 8.00
N VAL A 81 -1.88 -4.69 7.41
CA VAL A 81 -3.30 -5.07 7.45
C VAL A 81 -3.42 -6.27 8.37
N SER A 82 -4.16 -6.11 9.46
CA SER A 82 -4.50 -7.20 10.38
C SER A 82 -5.98 -7.55 10.26
N ASP A 83 -6.32 -8.83 10.30
CA ASP A 83 -7.71 -9.28 10.34
C ASP A 83 -7.99 -9.99 11.68
N ARG A 84 -8.86 -9.40 12.49
CA ARG A 84 -9.18 -9.92 13.83
C ARG A 84 -9.99 -11.21 13.79
N SER A 85 -10.81 -11.40 12.76
CA SER A 85 -11.62 -12.61 12.61
C SER A 85 -10.76 -13.80 12.18
N LEU A 86 -9.74 -13.54 11.36
CA LEU A 86 -8.79 -14.56 10.88
C LEU A 86 -7.57 -14.74 11.79
N ASN A 87 -7.32 -13.82 12.73
CA ASN A 87 -6.09 -13.74 13.53
C ASN A 87 -4.82 -13.75 12.66
N LYS A 88 -4.88 -13.07 11.52
CA LYS A 88 -3.78 -13.00 10.54
C LYS A 88 -3.36 -11.56 10.30
N LYS A 89 -2.12 -11.39 9.87
CA LYS A 89 -1.59 -10.10 9.46
C LYS A 89 -0.71 -10.23 8.23
N VAL A 90 -0.76 -9.22 7.39
CA VAL A 90 0.07 -9.05 6.20
C VAL A 90 0.58 -7.62 6.16
N GLN A 91 1.78 -7.41 5.62
CA GLN A 91 2.35 -6.07 5.52
C GLN A 91 3.04 -5.87 4.18
N LYS A 92 3.04 -4.62 3.72
CA LYS A 92 3.80 -4.16 2.54
C LYS A 92 4.58 -2.91 2.90
N GLU A 93 5.69 -2.73 2.23
CA GLU A 93 6.63 -1.64 2.48
C GLU A 93 6.91 -0.86 1.20
N ILE A 94 7.17 0.43 1.36
CA ILE A 94 7.57 1.30 0.25
C ILE A 94 8.53 2.38 0.72
N ASN A 95 9.47 2.77 -0.13
CA ASN A 95 10.38 3.88 0.12
C ASN A 95 10.69 4.64 -1.18
N PHE A 96 11.34 5.80 -1.03
CA PHE A 96 11.68 6.67 -2.15
C PHE A 96 12.54 6.01 -3.22
N TYR A 97 13.48 5.15 -2.85
CA TYR A 97 14.39 4.54 -3.82
C TYR A 97 13.72 3.42 -4.58
N SER A 98 12.92 2.58 -3.90
CA SER A 98 12.21 1.47 -4.52
C SER A 98 11.20 1.97 -5.57
N TRP A 99 10.45 3.05 -5.30
CA TRP A 99 9.51 3.58 -6.29
C TRP A 99 10.26 4.21 -7.49
N ARG A 100 11.34 4.97 -7.26
CA ARG A 100 12.11 5.60 -8.35
C ARG A 100 12.65 4.58 -9.33
N LEU A 101 13.08 3.43 -8.82
CA LEU A 101 13.55 2.33 -9.65
C LEU A 101 12.42 1.74 -10.50
N CYS A 102 11.20 1.58 -9.96
CA CYS A 102 10.06 1.08 -10.74
C CYS A 102 9.54 2.16 -11.76
N SER A 103 9.66 3.47 -11.49
CA SER A 103 9.23 4.54 -12.42
C SER A 103 10.23 4.90 -13.53
N GLY A 104 11.52 4.61 -13.33
CA GLY A 104 12.58 4.93 -14.29
C GLY A 104 12.72 3.98 -15.48
N THR A 105 12.05 2.82 -15.46
CA THR A 105 12.15 1.82 -16.54
C THR A 105 11.01 1.93 -17.54
N ASN A 106 11.28 2.53 -18.70
CA ASN A 106 10.40 2.53 -19.87
C ASN A 106 10.52 1.17 -20.60
N THR A 107 10.29 0.06 -19.90
CA THR A 107 10.57 -1.29 -20.42
C THR A 107 9.40 -2.22 -20.16
N THR A 108 8.89 -2.81 -21.23
CA THR A 108 7.75 -3.74 -21.33
C THR A 108 7.97 -5.09 -20.61
N ALA A 109 8.76 -5.12 -19.54
CA ALA A 109 9.12 -6.32 -18.80
C ALA A 109 9.47 -6.01 -17.33
N ALA A 110 8.54 -5.41 -16.58
CA ALA A 110 8.61 -5.45 -15.12
C ALA A 110 7.79 -6.64 -14.61
N SER A 111 8.44 -7.78 -14.43
CA SER A 111 7.92 -8.92 -13.65
C SER A 111 9.09 -9.79 -13.20
N LYS A 112 9.27 -9.92 -11.87
CA LYS A 112 9.74 -11.09 -11.08
C LYS A 112 10.52 -10.65 -9.82
N GLN A 113 10.49 -11.35 -8.68
CA GLN A 113 9.87 -12.64 -8.27
C GLN A 113 9.76 -12.62 -6.72
N GLY A 114 9.02 -13.57 -6.13
CA GLY A 114 8.96 -13.82 -4.69
C GLY A 114 10.22 -13.42 -3.93
N THR A 115 10.04 -12.63 -2.88
CA THR A 115 11.06 -11.93 -2.08
C THR A 115 11.70 -10.67 -2.70
N GLY A 116 10.94 -9.92 -3.53
CA GLY A 116 11.34 -8.58 -4.02
C GLY A 116 10.24 -7.89 -4.85
N ASP A 117 9.19 -7.36 -4.21
CA ASP A 117 7.95 -7.02 -4.92
C ASP A 117 7.86 -5.54 -5.37
N CYS A 118 7.97 -5.25 -6.69
CA CYS A 118 7.38 -4.05 -7.34
C CYS A 118 5.92 -4.39 -7.74
N TYR A 119 4.96 -3.48 -7.52
CA TYR A 119 3.67 -3.47 -8.23
C TYR A 119 3.26 -2.04 -8.61
N LEU A 120 3.13 -1.79 -9.93
CA LEU A 120 2.40 -0.67 -10.53
C LEU A 120 1.41 -1.24 -11.55
N SER A 121 0.10 -1.00 -11.32
CA SER A 121 -1.02 -0.78 -12.29
C SER A 121 -2.30 -1.59 -11.98
N PRO A 122 -3.48 -0.94 -12.08
CA PRO A 122 -4.33 -1.19 -13.25
C PRO A 122 -4.17 -0.05 -14.25
N GLY A 123 -3.78 -0.39 -15.48
CA GLY A 123 -3.58 0.57 -16.55
C GLY A 123 -4.90 1.20 -17.01
N ARG A 124 -4.90 2.54 -17.04
CA ARG A 124 -5.31 3.41 -18.17
C ARG A 124 -6.57 3.00 -18.96
N LEU A 125 -7.62 3.81 -18.87
CA LEU A 125 -8.40 4.19 -20.06
C LEU A 125 -8.02 5.63 -20.42
N SER A 126 -7.16 5.74 -21.42
CA SER A 126 -6.99 6.93 -22.24
C SER A 126 -7.75 6.62 -23.52
N SER A 127 -8.91 7.23 -23.70
CA SER A 127 -9.43 7.63 -25.00
C SER A 127 -10.09 9.00 -24.86
#